data_AF-A0A090R059-F1
#
_entry.id   AF-A0A090R059-F1
#
_cell.length_a   1.000
_cell.length_b   1.000
_cell.length_c   1.000
_cell.angle_alpha   90.00
_cell.angle_beta   90.00
_cell.angle_gamma   90.00
#
_symmetry.space_group_name_H-M   'P 1'
#
loop_
_entity.id
_entity.type
_entity.pdbx_description
1 polymer ?
#
loop_
_entity_poly.entity_id
_entity_poly.type
_entity_poly.pdbx_seq_one_letter_code
_entity_poly.pdbx_strand_id
1 'polypeptide(L)'
;MAERFFIKAGLAAAILAGLTGCAGLTDTAQPSWQADQTYKFTILHTNDHHGRFWHNNYGEYGMAARKTLLDQLRADIAAQGGTSLLLSGGDINTGVPESDLQDAEPDFKG
;
A
#
# COMPACT_ATOMS: atom_id res chain seq x y z
N MET A 1 -40.65 0.48 -45.67
CA MET A 1 -39.95 -0.81 -45.47
C MET A 1 -38.45 -0.60 -45.24
N ALA A 2 -37.79 0.25 -46.02
CA ALA A 2 -36.36 0.57 -45.89
C ALA A 2 -35.95 1.24 -44.56
N GLU A 3 -36.76 2.15 -44.03
CA GLU A 3 -36.46 2.89 -42.78
C GLU A 3 -36.33 1.96 -41.55
N ARG A 4 -37.22 0.97 -41.43
CA ARG A 4 -37.13 -0.08 -40.41
C ARG A 4 -35.93 -1.02 -40.61
N PHE A 5 -35.42 -1.14 -41.83
CA PHE A 5 -34.22 -1.93 -42.13
C PHE A 5 -32.96 -1.17 -41.69
N PHE A 6 -32.87 0.14 -41.95
CA PHE A 6 -31.76 0.97 -41.49
C PHE A 6 -31.66 1.07 -39.96
N ILE A 7 -32.79 1.17 -39.25
CA ILE A 7 -32.81 1.18 -37.77
C ILE A 7 -32.29 -0.16 -37.20
N LYS A 8 -32.71 -1.29 -37.77
CA LYS A 8 -32.24 -2.62 -37.34
C LYS A 8 -30.76 -2.84 -37.63
N ALA A 9 -30.29 -2.37 -38.79
CA ALA A 9 -28.87 -2.44 -39.16
C ALA A 9 -28.01 -1.57 -38.23
N GLY A 10 -28.45 -0.35 -37.91
CA GLY A 10 -27.77 0.53 -36.96
C GLY A 10 -27.72 -0.06 -35.54
N LEU A 11 -28.83 -0.65 -35.07
CA LEU A 11 -28.88 -1.30 -33.76
C LEU A 11 -27.94 -2.51 -33.70
N ALA A 12 -27.92 -3.34 -34.75
CA ALA A 12 -27.02 -4.49 -34.85
C ALA A 12 -25.54 -4.07 -34.87
N ALA A 13 -25.21 -3.00 -35.59
CA ALA A 13 -23.85 -2.45 -35.62
C ALA A 13 -23.42 -1.91 -34.24
N ALA A 14 -24.31 -1.22 -33.52
CA ALA A 14 -24.04 -0.73 -32.17
C ALA A 14 -23.85 -1.87 -31.16
N ILE A 15 -24.65 -2.93 -31.24
CA ILE A 15 -24.48 -4.13 -30.41
C ILE A 15 -23.15 -4.83 -30.71
N LEU A 16 -22.78 -4.95 -32.00
CA LEU A 16 -21.53 -5.59 -32.39
C LEU A 16 -20.30 -4.77 -31.95
N ALA A 17 -20.37 -3.43 -32.01
CA ALA A 17 -19.34 -2.53 -31.51
C ALA A 17 -19.22 -2.58 -29.97
N GLY A 18 -20.35 -2.68 -29.26
CA GLY A 18 -20.36 -2.86 -27.80
C GLY A 18 -19.78 -4.20 -27.35
N LEU A 19 -20.05 -5.28 -28.07
CA LEU A 19 -19.53 -6.62 -27.75
C LEU A 19 -18.03 -6.77 -28.07
N THR A 20 -17.51 -6.07 -29.09
CA THR A 20 -16.07 -6.08 -29.43
C THR A 20 -15.22 -5.23 -28.50
N GLY A 21 -15.80 -4.21 -27.85
CA GLY A 21 -15.11 -3.40 -26.83
C GLY A 21 -14.73 -4.17 -25.56
N CYS A 22 -15.45 -5.24 -25.22
CA CYS A 22 -15.16 -6.08 -24.05
C CYS A 22 -14.17 -7.21 -24.33
N ALA A 23 -13.94 -7.57 -25.60
CA ALA A 23 -13.04 -8.66 -25.99
C ALA A 23 -11.55 -8.26 -25.96
N GLY A 24 -11.23 -6.96 -25.85
CA GLY A 24 -9.86 -6.44 -25.73
C GLY A 24 -9.28 -6.51 -24.31
N LEU A 25 -10.05 -6.97 -23.32
CA LEU A 25 -9.62 -7.20 -21.95
C LEU A 25 -9.22 -8.66 -21.72
N THR A 26 -8.69 -9.33 -22.74
CA THR A 26 -7.93 -10.56 -22.49
C THR A 26 -6.70 -10.17 -21.68
N ASP A 27 -6.75 -10.60 -20.43
CA ASP A 27 -5.77 -10.47 -19.36
C ASP A 27 -4.43 -11.10 -19.75
N THR A 28 -3.76 -10.55 -20.76
CA THR A 28 -2.32 -10.73 -20.95
C THR A 28 -1.61 -9.85 -19.94
N ALA A 29 -1.95 -9.98 -18.65
CA ALA A 29 -1.19 -9.40 -17.56
C ALA A 29 0.18 -10.08 -17.57
N GLN A 30 1.11 -9.47 -18.29
CA GLN A 30 2.51 -9.82 -18.15
C GLN A 30 2.87 -9.60 -16.68
N PRO A 31 3.55 -10.56 -16.03
CA PRO A 31 4.00 -10.36 -14.68
C PRO A 31 4.84 -9.07 -14.60
N SER A 32 4.63 -8.27 -13.57
CA SER A 32 5.45 -7.06 -13.33
C SER A 32 6.90 -7.38 -12.96
N TRP A 33 7.20 -8.65 -12.68
CA TRP A 33 8.54 -9.13 -12.38
C TRP A 33 9.25 -9.63 -13.64
N GLN A 34 10.54 -9.36 -13.71
CA GLN A 34 11.44 -9.78 -14.79
C GLN A 34 12.12 -11.11 -14.46
N ALA A 35 12.12 -12.05 -15.41
CA ALA A 35 12.85 -13.30 -15.29
C ALA A 35 14.35 -13.07 -15.07
N ASP A 36 14.96 -13.93 -14.24
CA ASP A 36 16.39 -13.89 -13.85
C ASP A 36 16.87 -12.59 -13.17
N GLN A 37 15.97 -11.66 -12.88
CA GLN A 37 16.27 -10.47 -12.10
C GLN A 37 16.28 -10.82 -10.60
N THR A 38 17.38 -10.52 -9.93
CA THR A 38 17.45 -10.59 -8.47
C THR A 38 16.92 -9.29 -7.87
N TYR A 39 15.96 -9.39 -6.96
CA TYR A 39 15.41 -8.27 -6.21
C TYR A 39 15.85 -8.35 -4.75
N LYS A 40 16.22 -7.21 -4.18
CA LYS A 40 16.57 -7.10 -2.76
C LYS A 40 15.43 -6.42 -2.01
N PHE A 41 14.89 -7.11 -1.01
CA PHE A 41 13.88 -6.58 -0.11
C PHE A 41 14.36 -6.64 1.34
N THR A 42 14.04 -5.60 2.10
CA THR A 42 14.28 -5.55 3.54
C THR A 42 12.95 -5.35 4.25
N ILE A 43 12.59 -6.28 5.13
CA ILE A 43 11.39 -6.18 5.97
C ILE A 43 11.81 -5.61 7.31
N LEU A 44 11.31 -4.42 7.63
CA LEU A 44 11.42 -3.80 8.94
C LEU A 44 10.12 -4.10 9.69
N HIS A 45 10.19 -4.39 10.99
CA HIS A 45 8.99 -4.69 11.75
C HIS A 45 9.04 -4.18 13.20
N THR A 46 7.85 -3.97 13.75
CA THR A 46 7.59 -3.72 15.18
C THR A 46 6.32 -4.45 15.59
N ASN A 47 6.08 -4.61 16.89
CA ASN A 47 4.86 -5.17 17.47
C ASN A 47 4.68 -4.61 18.88
N ASP A 48 3.49 -4.78 19.46
CA ASP A 48 3.21 -4.49 20.88
C ASP A 48 3.63 -3.07 21.28
N HIS A 49 3.23 -2.09 20.46
CA HIS A 49 3.58 -0.69 20.69
C HIS A 49 2.96 -0.15 21.98
N HIS A 50 1.72 -0.55 22.27
CA HIS A 50 1.04 -0.28 23.53
C HIS A 50 1.16 1.18 23.99
N GLY A 51 0.80 2.12 23.11
CA GLY A 51 0.71 3.54 23.42
C GLY A 51 2.03 4.32 23.49
N ARG A 52 3.17 3.73 23.11
CA ARG A 52 4.52 4.29 23.32
C ARG A 52 4.93 5.29 22.23
N PHE A 53 4.02 6.18 21.82
CA PHE A 53 4.33 7.19 20.81
C PHE A 53 5.41 8.19 21.28
N TRP A 54 5.49 8.44 22.59
CA TRP A 54 6.46 9.35 23.21
C TRP A 54 7.66 8.61 23.80
N HIS A 55 8.77 9.34 23.99
CA HIS A 55 9.93 8.80 24.70
C HIS A 55 9.61 8.62 26.19
N ASN A 56 10.30 7.72 26.88
CA ASN A 56 10.15 7.62 28.34
C ASN A 56 11.00 8.64 29.10
N ASN A 57 10.96 8.54 30.43
CA ASN A 57 11.70 9.40 31.35
C ASN A 57 13.23 9.28 31.22
N TYR A 58 13.73 8.24 30.57
CA TYR A 58 15.16 8.04 30.28
C TYR A 58 15.54 8.50 28.86
N GLY A 59 14.58 8.99 28.07
CA GLY A 59 14.80 9.43 26.69
C GLY A 59 14.89 8.27 25.68
N GLU A 60 14.39 7.09 26.04
CA GLU A 60 14.39 5.92 25.16
C GLU A 60 13.16 5.91 24.23
N TYR A 61 13.29 5.26 23.07
CA TYR A 61 12.23 5.00 22.09
C TYR A 61 11.41 6.24 21.64
N GLY A 62 10.13 6.05 21.30
CA GLY A 62 9.24 7.07 20.75
C GLY A 62 9.22 7.12 19.21
N MET A 63 8.12 7.60 18.66
CA MET A 63 7.88 7.63 17.21
C MET A 63 8.83 8.58 16.47
N ALA A 64 9.27 9.67 17.10
CA ALA A 64 10.24 10.60 16.51
C ALA A 64 11.62 9.94 16.28
N ALA A 65 12.16 9.24 17.29
CA ALA A 65 13.40 8.49 17.16
C ALA A 65 13.26 7.36 16.13
N ARG A 66 12.13 6.64 16.18
CA ARG A 66 11.80 5.59 15.21
C ARG A 66 11.77 6.14 13.78
N LYS A 67 11.13 7.29 13.54
CA LYS A 67 11.06 7.94 12.22
C LYS A 67 12.46 8.24 11.69
N THR A 68 13.32 8.82 12.52
CA THR A 68 14.71 9.12 12.14
C THR A 68 15.47 7.86 11.74
N LEU A 69 15.36 6.80 12.54
CA LEU A 69 15.99 5.51 12.23
C LEU A 69 15.43 4.90 10.94
N LEU A 70 14.11 4.90 10.75
CA LEU A 70 13.47 4.35 9.56
C LEU A 70 13.87 5.09 8.29
N ASP A 71 14.01 6.41 8.35
CA ASP A 71 14.44 7.21 7.22
C ASP A 71 15.89 6.92 6.84
N GLN A 72 16.78 6.80 7.83
CA GLN A 72 18.17 6.41 7.60
C GLN A 72 18.24 5.02 6.96
N LEU A 73 17.54 4.02 7.53
CA LEU A 73 17.53 2.67 6.99
C LEU A 73 16.97 2.63 5.56
N ARG A 74 15.90 3.36 5.29
CA ARG A 74 15.32 3.46 3.94
C ARG A 74 16.31 4.06 2.93
N ALA A 75 17.02 5.11 3.32
CA ALA A 75 18.05 5.71 2.48
C ALA A 75 19.19 4.71 2.20
N ASP A 76 19.67 4.00 3.22
CA ASP A 76 20.74 3.01 3.07
C ASP A 76 20.33 1.82 2.21
N ILE A 77 19.10 1.32 2.38
CA ILE A 77 18.52 0.24 1.56
C ILE A 77 18.40 0.68 0.10
N ALA A 78 17.88 1.89 -0.14
CA ALA A 78 17.76 2.44 -1.49
C ALA A 78 19.12 2.63 -2.16
N ALA A 79 20.12 3.14 -1.42
CA ALA A 79 21.50 3.30 -1.91
C ALA A 79 22.14 1.96 -2.31
N GLN A 80 21.71 0.85 -1.72
CA GLN A 80 22.16 -0.51 -2.05
C GLN A 80 21.33 -1.19 -3.15
N GLY A 81 20.39 -0.46 -3.77
CA GLY A 81 19.49 -0.97 -4.81
C GLY A 81 18.39 -1.89 -4.29
N GLY A 82 18.06 -1.80 -3.00
CA GLY A 82 16.99 -2.56 -2.36
C GLY A 82 15.69 -1.77 -2.19
N THR A 83 14.63 -2.49 -1.83
CA THR A 83 13.34 -1.92 -1.45
C THR A 83 13.02 -2.29 0.00
N SER A 84 12.49 -1.35 0.79
CA SER A 84 12.09 -1.61 2.16
C SER A 84 10.57 -1.72 2.30
N LEU A 85 10.08 -2.62 3.15
CA LEU A 85 8.71 -2.66 3.62
C LEU A 85 8.70 -2.60 5.15
N LEU A 86 7.88 -1.72 5.74
CA LEU A 86 7.69 -1.65 7.19
C LEU A 86 6.35 -2.29 7.55
N LEU A 87 6.37 -3.26 8.45
CA LEU A 87 5.19 -3.96 8.95
C LEU A 87 5.01 -3.72 10.45
N SER A 88 3.76 -3.67 10.91
CA SER A 88 3.44 -3.72 12.33
C SER A 88 2.69 -5.01 12.64
N GLY A 89 3.08 -5.68 13.72
CA GLY A 89 2.41 -6.89 14.22
C GLY A 89 1.09 -6.61 14.96
N GLY A 90 0.74 -5.35 15.20
CA GLY A 90 -0.45 -4.98 15.96
C GLY A 90 -0.15 -4.56 17.40
N ASP A 91 -1.17 -4.63 18.26
CA ASP A 91 -1.18 -4.15 19.65
C ASP A 91 -0.60 -2.74 19.79
N ILE A 92 -1.22 -1.84 19.03
CA ILE A 92 -0.89 -0.40 19.09
C ILE A 92 -1.50 0.25 20.33
N ASN A 93 -2.75 -0.11 20.63
CA ASN A 93 -3.52 0.47 21.72
C ASN A 93 -3.12 -0.06 23.11
N THR A 94 -3.53 0.67 24.15
CA THR A 94 -3.52 0.27 25.57
C THR A 94 -2.13 0.09 26.15
N GLY A 95 -1.69 0.98 27.05
CA GLY A 95 -0.45 0.77 27.82
C GLY A 95 0.24 2.04 28.32
N VAL A 96 -0.14 3.20 27.79
CA VAL A 96 0.37 4.51 28.22
C VAL A 96 -0.84 5.44 28.38
N PRO A 97 -1.06 6.04 29.57
CA PRO A 97 -2.26 6.85 29.83
C PRO A 97 -2.52 7.96 28.81
N GLU A 98 -1.46 8.62 28.34
CA GLU A 98 -1.54 9.70 27.36
C GLU A 98 -2.04 9.19 26.00
N SER A 99 -1.67 7.98 25.57
CA SER A 99 -2.21 7.34 24.37
C SER A 99 -3.65 6.89 24.60
N ASP A 100 -3.89 6.24 25.74
CA ASP A 100 -5.16 5.57 26.04
C ASP A 100 -6.31 6.58 26.15
N LEU A 101 -6.06 7.76 26.72
CA LEU A 101 -7.03 8.87 26.79
C LEU A 101 -7.36 9.50 25.42
N GLN A 102 -6.58 9.17 24.39
CA GLN A 102 -6.70 9.72 23.03
C GLN A 102 -6.99 8.61 22.01
N ASP A 103 -7.46 7.44 22.46
CA ASP A 103 -7.77 6.29 21.59
C ASP A 103 -6.61 5.88 20.66
N ALA A 104 -5.36 6.04 21.13
CA ALA A 104 -4.13 5.84 20.37
C ALA A 104 -3.98 6.70 19.10
N GLU A 105 -4.75 7.80 18.95
CA GLU A 105 -4.56 8.77 17.88
C GLU A 105 -3.09 9.20 17.66
N PRO A 106 -2.32 9.56 18.71
CA PRO A 106 -0.93 9.98 18.51
C PRO A 106 -0.02 8.85 18.02
N ASP A 107 -0.33 7.58 18.30
CA ASP A 107 0.46 6.42 17.87
C ASP A 107 0.38 6.16 16.36
N PHE A 108 -0.67 6.65 15.70
CA PHE A 108 -0.86 6.53 14.25
C PHE A 108 -0.54 7.82 13.50
N LYS A 109 -0.82 9.00 14.10
CA LYS A 109 -0.61 10.30 13.46
C LYS A 109 0.76 10.91 13.73
N GLY A 110 1.48 10.39 14.73
CA GLY A 110 2.82 10.83 15.14
C GLY A 110 3.92 10.47 14.15
#